data_AF-A0A9X9F1I2-F1
#
_entry.id   AF-A0A9X9F1I2-F1
#
_cell.length_a   1.000
_cell.length_b   1.000
_cell.length_c   1.000
_cell.angle_alpha   90.00
_cell.angle_beta   90.00
_cell.angle_gamma   90.00
#
_symmetry.space_group_name_H-M   'P 1'
#
loop_
_entity.id
_entity.type
_entity.pdbx_description
1 polymer ?
#
loop_
_entity_poly.entity_id
_entity_poly.type
_entity_poly.pdbx_seq_one_letter_code
_entity_poly.pdbx_strand_id
1 'polypeptide(L)'
;TRILKVDREEWVLICTMHHIISDGWSMGILLEEWMAFYEGALTGKPVELKELSIQYADFVMWQKEWQKEESLNQHLQYWKEELSGELPVLQLPMDRPRPAVQTHRGASQSLIVANSLQEKLKDLSLQEGCTLFMTLMAAYQSFLSRYTGQDDIIVGSPIANRNVKEIEGLIG
;
A
#
# COMPACT_ATOMS: atom_id res chain seq x y z
N THR A 1 -3.58 9.88 -19.42
CA THR A 1 -4.86 10.41 -18.89
C THR A 1 -5.94 10.39 -19.96
N ARG A 2 -7.16 10.00 -19.62
CA ARG A 2 -8.36 9.99 -20.48
C ARG A 2 -9.54 10.58 -19.72
N ILE A 3 -10.41 11.32 -20.39
CA ILE A 3 -11.69 11.77 -19.82
C ILE A 3 -12.78 11.14 -20.67
N LEU A 4 -13.72 10.46 -20.02
CA LEU A 4 -14.86 9.82 -20.64
C LEU A 4 -16.11 10.54 -20.20
N LYS A 5 -16.94 10.98 -21.15
CA LYS A 5 -18.30 11.43 -20.84
C LYS A 5 -19.20 10.21 -20.75
N VAL A 6 -19.83 10.00 -19.60
CA VAL A 6 -20.72 8.87 -19.33
C VAL A 6 -22.19 9.27 -19.52
N ASP A 7 -22.53 10.50 -19.10
CA ASP A 7 -23.86 11.10 -19.32
C ASP A 7 -23.73 12.63 -19.49
N ARG A 8 -24.85 13.37 -19.53
CA ARG A 8 -24.92 14.81 -19.72
C ARG A 8 -24.10 15.58 -18.68
N GLU A 9 -24.14 15.14 -17.43
CA GLU A 9 -23.49 15.76 -16.28
C GLU A 9 -22.51 14.82 -15.55
N GLU A 10 -22.16 13.69 -16.18
CA GLU A 10 -21.29 12.68 -15.60
C GLU A 10 -20.05 12.42 -16.47
N TRP A 11 -18.88 12.50 -15.84
CA TRP A 11 -17.59 12.22 -16.46
C TRP A 11 -16.74 11.33 -15.57
N VAL A 12 -15.93 10.50 -16.21
CA VAL A 12 -14.90 9.69 -15.55
C VAL A 12 -13.54 10.12 -16.03
N LEU A 13 -12.70 10.58 -15.11
CA LEU A 13 -11.27 10.78 -15.35
C LEU A 13 -10.52 9.48 -15.08
N ILE A 14 -9.76 9.02 -16.07
CA ILE A 14 -8.83 7.90 -15.93
C ILE A 14 -7.41 8.47 -15.96
N CYS A 15 -6.76 8.41 -14.81
CA CYS A 15 -5.33 8.66 -14.66
C CYS A 15 -4.62 7.34 -14.39
N THR A 16 -3.56 7.07 -15.14
CA THR A 16 -2.74 5.85 -14.97
C THR A 16 -1.30 6.29 -14.86
N MET A 17 -0.65 5.85 -13.79
CA MET A 17 0.76 6.14 -13.50
C MET A 17 1.52 4.82 -13.34
N HIS A 18 2.80 4.85 -13.66
CA HIS A 18 3.66 3.71 -13.40
C HIS A 18 4.01 3.67 -11.91
N HIS A 19 3.94 2.51 -11.26
CA HIS A 19 4.27 2.36 -9.83
C HIS A 19 5.73 2.72 -9.45
N ILE A 20 6.57 3.05 -10.41
CA ILE A 20 7.96 3.50 -10.16
C ILE A 20 8.03 4.98 -9.75
N ILE A 21 6.95 5.73 -9.99
CA ILE A 21 6.86 7.17 -9.69
C ILE A 21 5.70 7.50 -8.74
N SER A 22 5.00 6.48 -8.22
CA SER A 22 3.83 6.69 -7.37
C SER A 22 3.40 5.44 -6.60
N ASP A 23 3.15 5.62 -5.31
CA ASP A 23 2.43 4.69 -4.43
C ASP A 23 0.96 5.12 -4.18
N GLY A 24 0.26 4.38 -3.31
CA GLY A 24 -1.12 4.71 -2.94
C GLY A 24 -1.26 6.05 -2.21
N TRP A 25 -0.24 6.47 -1.47
CA TRP A 25 -0.22 7.75 -0.76
C TRP A 25 -0.09 8.92 -1.73
N SER A 26 0.81 8.80 -2.70
CA SER A 26 1.06 9.75 -3.79
C SER A 26 -0.20 10.00 -4.62
N MET A 27 -1.01 8.97 -4.86
CA MET A 27 -2.29 9.13 -5.57
C MET A 27 -3.28 9.99 -4.78
N GLY A 28 -3.27 9.93 -3.45
CA GLY A 28 -4.08 10.79 -2.59
C GLY A 28 -3.67 12.26 -2.70
N ILE A 29 -2.37 12.53 -2.57
CA ILE A 29 -1.80 13.89 -2.73
C ILE A 29 -2.13 14.45 -4.10
N LEU A 30 -1.88 13.68 -5.17
CA LEU A 30 -2.14 14.11 -6.54
C LEU A 30 -3.60 14.49 -6.75
N LEU A 31 -4.54 13.70 -6.19
CA LEU A 31 -5.97 13.98 -6.30
C LEU A 31 -6.34 15.25 -5.54
N GLU A 32 -5.82 15.45 -4.33
CA GLU A 32 -6.06 16.64 -3.52
C GLU A 32 -5.56 17.91 -4.23
N GLU A 33 -4.31 17.91 -4.68
CA GLU A 33 -3.71 19.06 -5.38
C GLU A 33 -4.41 19.34 -6.71
N TRP A 34 -4.75 18.29 -7.48
CA TRP A 34 -5.48 18.43 -8.73
C TRP A 34 -6.86 19.07 -8.52
N MET A 35 -7.59 18.65 -7.49
CA MET A 35 -8.90 19.23 -7.15
C MET A 35 -8.77 20.70 -6.74
N ALA A 36 -7.74 21.06 -5.98
CA ALA A 36 -7.47 22.45 -5.62
C ALA A 36 -7.24 23.33 -6.86
N PHE A 37 -6.36 22.88 -7.78
CA PHE A 37 -6.13 23.58 -9.05
C PHE A 37 -7.37 23.65 -9.94
N TYR A 38 -8.18 22.60 -9.97
CA TYR A 38 -9.43 22.57 -10.72
C TYR A 38 -10.43 23.61 -10.19
N GLU A 39 -10.61 23.71 -8.87
CA GLU A 39 -11.48 24.71 -8.25
C GLU A 39 -10.97 26.15 -8.47
N GLY A 40 -9.66 26.37 -8.36
CA GLY A 40 -9.02 27.65 -8.65
C GLY A 40 -9.27 28.11 -10.09
N ALA A 41 -9.13 27.18 -11.05
CA ALA A 41 -9.41 27.45 -12.46
C ALA A 41 -10.88 27.82 -12.71
N LEU A 42 -11.84 27.18 -12.02
CA LEU A 42 -13.27 27.50 -12.13
C LEU A 42 -13.63 28.86 -11.52
N THR A 43 -12.97 29.23 -10.43
CA THR A 43 -13.27 30.44 -9.66
C THR A 43 -12.43 31.65 -10.06
N GLY A 44 -11.40 31.45 -10.90
CA GLY A 44 -10.43 32.48 -11.26
C GLY A 44 -9.53 32.91 -10.10
N LYS A 45 -9.46 32.10 -9.03
CA LYS A 45 -8.62 32.37 -7.86
C LYS A 45 -7.28 31.64 -7.99
N PRO A 46 -6.15 32.29 -7.66
CA PRO A 46 -4.87 31.60 -7.60
C PRO A 46 -4.91 30.54 -6.49
N VAL A 47 -4.27 29.41 -6.76
CA VAL A 47 -4.11 28.32 -5.79
C VAL A 47 -2.68 28.36 -5.28
N GLU A 48 -2.54 28.53 -3.98
CA GLU A 48 -1.25 28.49 -3.30
C GLU A 48 -1.16 27.17 -2.52
N LEU A 49 -0.41 26.22 -3.07
CA LEU A 49 -0.02 25.02 -2.35
C LEU A 49 1.23 25.32 -1.51
N LYS A 50 1.37 24.60 -0.40
CA LYS A 50 2.58 24.68 0.40
C LYS A 50 3.77 24.14 -0.41
N GLU A 51 4.81 24.95 -0.54
CA GLU A 51 6.04 24.51 -1.20
C GLU A 51 6.67 23.33 -0.47
N LEU A 52 7.09 22.33 -1.24
CA LEU A 52 7.78 21.15 -0.72
C LEU A 52 9.19 21.55 -0.28
N SER A 53 9.56 21.19 0.96
CA SER A 53 10.89 21.49 1.51
C SER A 53 12.01 20.67 0.89
N ILE A 54 11.67 19.54 0.25
CA ILE A 54 12.57 18.64 -0.46
C ILE A 54 11.84 18.07 -1.68
N GLN A 55 12.58 17.44 -2.60
CA GLN A 55 12.06 16.68 -3.73
C GLN A 55 12.36 15.20 -3.56
N TYR A 56 11.73 14.34 -4.36
CA TYR A 56 11.96 12.89 -4.30
C TYR A 56 13.44 12.51 -4.52
N ALA A 57 14.16 13.26 -5.36
CA ALA A 57 15.60 13.06 -5.55
C ALA A 57 16.40 13.25 -4.25
N ASP A 58 16.01 14.21 -3.41
CA ASP A 58 16.64 14.45 -2.12
C ASP A 58 16.36 13.28 -1.16
N PHE A 59 15.14 12.74 -1.18
CA PHE A 59 14.80 11.51 -0.44
C PHE A 59 15.68 10.33 -0.87
N VAL A 60 15.89 10.14 -2.18
CA VAL A 60 16.76 9.06 -2.69
C VAL A 60 18.21 9.24 -2.22
N MET A 61 18.72 10.47 -2.23
CA MET A 61 20.06 10.77 -1.74
C MET A 61 20.19 10.54 -0.24
N TRP A 62 19.22 11.00 0.54
CA TRP A 62 19.13 10.76 1.98
C TRP A 62 19.07 9.27 2.33
N GLN A 63 18.22 8.50 1.63
CA GLN A 63 18.10 7.06 1.84
C GLN A 63 19.43 6.34 1.58
N LYS A 64 20.19 6.77 0.58
CA LYS A 64 21.52 6.22 0.26
C LYS A 64 22.56 6.52 1.33
N GLU A 65 22.45 7.65 2.01
CA GLU A 65 23.32 7.99 3.14
C GLU A 65 22.99 7.15 4.37
N TRP A 66 21.70 7.00 4.68
CA TRP A 66 21.23 6.12 5.77
C TRP A 66 21.70 4.67 5.60
N GLN A 67 21.80 4.18 4.35
CA GLN A 67 22.32 2.84 4.08
C GLN A 67 23.78 2.60 4.50
N LYS A 68 24.52 3.66 4.87
CA LYS A 68 25.91 3.55 5.35
C LYS A 68 26.00 3.45 6.88
N GLU A 69 24.88 3.55 7.58
CA GLU A 69 24.85 3.56 9.03
C GLU A 69 24.87 2.15 9.64
N GLU A 70 25.38 2.08 10.87
CA GLU A 70 25.39 0.84 11.67
C GLU A 70 23.97 0.30 11.95
N SER A 71 22.97 1.18 11.95
CA SER A 71 21.55 0.85 12.09
C SER A 71 21.05 -0.09 10.98
N LEU A 72 21.52 0.09 9.73
CA LEU A 72 21.17 -0.82 8.63
C LEU A 72 21.72 -2.22 8.89
N ASN A 73 22.95 -2.34 9.39
CA ASN A 73 23.55 -3.64 9.68
C ASN A 73 22.77 -4.40 10.76
N GLN A 74 22.24 -3.70 11.76
CA GLN A 74 21.38 -4.30 12.79
C GLN A 74 20.05 -4.80 12.19
N HIS A 75 19.38 -4.00 11.36
CA HIS A 75 18.16 -4.43 10.66
C HIS A 75 18.43 -5.62 9.71
N LEU A 76 19.55 -5.59 8.99
CA LEU A 76 19.95 -6.67 8.11
C LEU A 76 20.22 -7.95 8.89
N GLN A 77 20.89 -7.86 10.04
CA GLN A 77 21.16 -9.00 10.90
C GLN A 77 19.85 -9.60 11.43
N TYR A 78 18.94 -8.77 11.93
CA TYR A 78 17.62 -9.20 12.37
C TYR A 78 16.87 -9.98 11.27
N TRP A 79 16.79 -9.43 10.05
CA TRP A 79 16.08 -10.11 8.96
C TRP A 79 16.79 -11.38 8.48
N LYS A 80 18.13 -11.44 8.53
CA LYS A 80 18.86 -12.67 8.23
C LYS A 80 18.60 -13.76 9.26
N GLU A 81 18.40 -13.40 10.52
CA GLU A 81 18.07 -14.33 11.59
C GLU A 81 16.61 -14.79 11.47
N GLU A 82 15.66 -13.86 11.33
CA GLU A 82 14.23 -14.21 11.25
C GLU A 82 13.82 -14.93 9.97
N LEU A 83 14.49 -14.63 8.85
CA LEU A 83 14.27 -15.30 7.58
C LEU A 83 15.40 -16.29 7.27
N SER A 84 15.99 -16.89 8.31
CA SER A 84 16.98 -17.95 8.17
C SER A 84 16.35 -19.31 7.88
N GLY A 85 17.16 -20.24 7.36
CA GLY A 85 16.73 -21.61 7.11
C GLY A 85 15.88 -21.79 5.84
N GLU A 86 15.08 -22.85 5.82
CA GLU A 86 14.16 -23.14 4.72
C GLU A 86 12.86 -22.37 4.93
N LEU A 87 12.60 -21.38 4.07
CA LEU A 87 11.38 -20.58 4.14
C LEU A 87 10.19 -21.34 3.54
N PRO A 88 9.03 -21.39 4.22
CA PRO A 88 7.87 -22.11 3.72
C PRO A 88 7.34 -21.47 2.44
N VAL A 89 7.15 -22.29 1.41
CA VAL A 89 6.38 -21.91 0.23
C VAL A 89 4.93 -22.27 0.47
N LEU A 90 4.05 -21.27 0.45
CA LEU A 90 2.60 -21.49 0.61
C LEU A 90 2.04 -22.32 -0.55
N GLN A 91 1.44 -23.47 -0.23
CA GLN A 91 0.88 -24.44 -1.17
C GLN A 91 -0.63 -24.23 -1.29
N LEU A 92 -1.04 -23.20 -2.03
CA LEU A 92 -2.45 -22.99 -2.34
C LEU A 92 -2.96 -24.04 -3.34
N PRO A 93 -4.21 -24.52 -3.22
CA PRO A 93 -4.81 -25.40 -4.21
C PRO A 93 -5.07 -24.61 -5.49
N MET A 94 -4.11 -24.64 -6.42
CA MET A 94 -4.21 -23.93 -7.69
C MET A 94 -4.99 -24.76 -8.71
N ASP A 95 -5.90 -24.13 -9.44
CA ASP A 95 -6.64 -24.77 -10.55
C ASP A 95 -5.72 -25.15 -11.74
N ARG A 96 -4.52 -24.54 -11.81
CA ARG A 96 -3.57 -24.69 -12.91
C ARG A 96 -2.13 -24.67 -12.37
N PRO A 97 -1.18 -25.38 -13.01
CA PRO A 97 0.23 -25.32 -12.63
C PRO A 97 0.82 -23.92 -12.83
N ARG A 98 1.81 -23.56 -12.01
CA ARG A 98 2.54 -22.30 -12.14
C ARG A 98 3.34 -22.29 -13.45
N PRO A 99 3.15 -21.31 -14.36
CA PRO A 99 3.92 -21.23 -15.59
C PRO A 99 5.36 -20.78 -15.31
N ALA A 100 6.32 -21.19 -16.16
CA ALA A 100 7.72 -20.78 -16.05
C ALA A 100 7.93 -19.27 -16.30
N VAL A 101 7.05 -18.64 -17.06
CA VAL A 101 7.06 -17.20 -17.34
C VAL A 101 5.78 -16.59 -16.79
N GLN A 102 5.94 -15.55 -15.97
CA GLN A 102 4.82 -14.82 -15.39
C GLN A 102 4.06 -14.03 -16.47
N THR A 103 2.72 -14.13 -16.47
CA THR A 103 1.88 -13.48 -17.48
C THR A 103 1.33 -12.12 -17.05
N HIS A 104 1.43 -11.78 -15.77
CA HIS A 104 0.84 -10.59 -15.12
C HIS A 104 -0.68 -10.44 -15.28
N ARG A 105 -1.38 -11.43 -15.83
CA ARG A 105 -2.85 -11.43 -15.94
C ARG A 105 -3.46 -11.79 -14.60
N GLY A 106 -4.13 -10.83 -13.97
CA GLY A 106 -4.89 -11.02 -12.74
C GLY A 106 -6.34 -10.54 -12.89
N ALA A 107 -7.18 -10.93 -11.95
CA ALA A 107 -8.51 -10.37 -11.75
C ALA A 107 -8.63 -9.91 -10.29
N SER A 108 -9.46 -8.90 -10.05
CA SER A 108 -9.77 -8.44 -8.71
C SER A 108 -11.18 -8.87 -8.32
N GLN A 109 -11.34 -9.32 -7.09
CA GLN A 109 -12.64 -9.63 -6.50
C GLN A 109 -12.84 -8.73 -5.28
N SER A 110 -14.00 -8.10 -5.21
CA SER A 110 -14.36 -7.21 -4.11
C SER A 110 -15.36 -7.91 -3.20
N LEU A 111 -15.12 -7.82 -1.90
CA LEU A 111 -16.02 -8.28 -0.86
C LEU A 111 -16.41 -7.07 0.01
N ILE A 112 -17.70 -6.94 0.30
CA ILE A 112 -18.19 -5.95 1.26
C ILE A 112 -18.37 -6.65 2.60
N VAL A 113 -17.68 -6.15 3.62
CA VAL A 113 -17.87 -6.59 5.01
C VAL A 113 -19.04 -5.81 5.60
N ALA A 114 -20.06 -6.51 6.10
CA ALA A 114 -21.21 -5.88 6.72
C ALA A 114 -20.79 -5.06 7.97
N ASN A 115 -21.42 -3.90 8.17
CA ASN A 115 -21.11 -3.01 9.28
C ASN A 115 -21.16 -3.72 10.65
N SER A 116 -22.13 -4.61 10.85
CA SER A 116 -22.27 -5.38 12.09
C SER A 116 -21.10 -6.33 12.35
N LEU A 117 -20.44 -6.85 11.31
CA LEU A 117 -19.22 -7.64 11.44
C LEU A 117 -18.01 -6.73 11.68
N GLN A 118 -17.94 -5.59 11.00
CA GLN A 118 -16.87 -4.61 11.21
C GLN A 118 -16.82 -4.10 12.66
N GLU A 119 -17.98 -3.81 13.27
CA GLU A 119 -18.08 -3.38 14.67
C GLU A 119 -17.55 -4.46 15.61
N LYS A 120 -17.99 -5.71 15.44
CA LYS A 120 -17.52 -6.85 16.24
C LYS A 120 -16.02 -7.09 16.12
N LEU A 121 -15.45 -6.89 14.92
CA LEU A 121 -14.01 -7.01 14.71
C LEU A 121 -13.26 -5.89 15.46
N LYS A 122 -13.76 -4.66 15.45
CA LYS A 122 -13.16 -3.55 16.21
C LYS A 122 -13.23 -3.80 17.71
N ASP A 123 -14.36 -4.30 18.21
CA ASP A 123 -14.52 -4.64 19.63
C ASP A 123 -13.53 -5.75 20.04
N LEU A 124 -13.37 -6.78 19.22
CA LEU A 124 -12.37 -7.84 19.43
C LEU A 124 -10.95 -7.27 19.44
N SER A 125 -10.60 -6.41 18.47
CA SER A 125 -9.28 -5.77 18.44
C SER A 125 -9.00 -5.01 19.73
N LEU A 126 -9.99 -4.25 20.23
CA LEU A 126 -9.88 -3.49 21.47
C LEU A 126 -9.72 -4.40 22.69
N GLN A 127 -10.49 -5.47 22.78
CA GLN A 127 -10.41 -6.45 23.88
C GLN A 127 -9.03 -7.12 23.94
N GLU A 128 -8.45 -7.44 22.78
CA GLU A 128 -7.11 -8.06 22.67
C GLU A 128 -5.96 -7.04 22.66
N GLY A 129 -6.24 -5.74 22.82
CA GLY A 129 -5.22 -4.70 22.84
C GLY A 129 -4.43 -4.57 21.54
N CYS A 130 -5.03 -4.93 20.40
CA CYS A 130 -4.40 -4.93 19.09
C CYS A 130 -5.10 -3.99 18.10
N THR A 131 -4.46 -3.74 16.95
CA THR A 131 -5.10 -2.96 15.88
C THR A 131 -6.05 -3.84 15.06
N LEU A 132 -7.04 -3.22 14.40
CA LEU A 132 -7.89 -3.95 13.44
C LEU A 132 -7.08 -4.65 12.34
N PHE A 133 -5.96 -4.04 11.91
CA PHE A 133 -5.04 -4.67 10.96
C PHE A 133 -4.48 -5.99 11.49
N MET A 134 -4.00 -6.03 12.74
CA MET A 134 -3.50 -7.25 13.38
C MET A 134 -4.58 -8.33 13.46
N THR A 135 -5.81 -7.97 13.84
CA THR A 135 -6.93 -8.91 13.87
C THR A 135 -7.25 -9.49 12.49
N LEU A 136 -7.28 -8.66 11.45
CA LEU A 136 -7.53 -9.10 10.07
C LEU A 136 -6.37 -9.94 9.53
N MET A 137 -5.12 -9.58 9.85
CA MET A 137 -3.93 -10.35 9.48
C MET A 137 -3.95 -11.74 10.14
N ALA A 138 -4.29 -11.81 11.43
CA ALA A 138 -4.45 -13.07 12.15
C ALA A 138 -5.58 -13.93 11.56
N ALA A 139 -6.72 -13.32 11.22
CA ALA A 139 -7.82 -14.01 10.55
C ALA A 139 -7.39 -14.56 9.17
N TYR A 140 -6.61 -13.80 8.40
CA TYR A 140 -6.09 -14.22 7.11
C TYR A 140 -5.09 -15.37 7.23
N GLN A 141 -4.13 -15.30 8.15
CA GLN A 141 -3.18 -16.38 8.41
C GLN A 141 -3.89 -17.65 8.92
N SER A 142 -4.90 -17.49 9.80
CA SER A 142 -5.73 -18.61 10.27
C SER A 142 -6.50 -19.26 9.12
N PHE A 143 -7.03 -18.45 8.19
CA PHE A 143 -7.66 -18.96 6.97
C PHE A 143 -6.67 -19.76 6.13
N LEU A 144 -5.49 -19.19 5.86
CA LEU A 144 -4.45 -19.86 5.07
C LEU A 144 -4.04 -21.20 5.72
N SER A 145 -3.77 -21.20 7.02
CA SER A 145 -3.41 -22.41 7.77
C SER A 145 -4.49 -23.48 7.67
N ARG A 146 -5.76 -23.12 7.89
CA ARG A 146 -6.88 -24.07 7.75
C ARG A 146 -7.07 -24.57 6.33
N TYR A 147 -6.73 -23.77 5.33
CA TYR A 147 -6.96 -24.09 3.92
C TYR A 147 -5.83 -24.93 3.33
N THR A 148 -4.59 -24.74 3.77
CA THR A 148 -3.41 -25.47 3.28
C THR A 148 -2.92 -26.57 4.22
N GLY A 149 -3.32 -26.55 5.49
CA GLY A 149 -2.78 -27.40 6.55
C GLY A 149 -1.35 -27.01 6.97
N GLN A 150 -0.85 -25.85 6.56
CA GLN A 150 0.47 -25.35 6.94
C GLN A 150 0.38 -24.51 8.22
N ASP A 151 1.28 -24.76 9.16
CA ASP A 151 1.36 -24.02 10.43
C ASP A 151 2.38 -22.87 10.38
N ASP A 152 3.33 -22.93 9.45
CA ASP A 152 4.31 -21.87 9.20
C ASP A 152 3.98 -21.12 7.91
N ILE A 153 3.65 -19.83 8.05
CA ILE A 153 3.09 -18.99 7.00
C ILE A 153 3.73 -17.61 7.04
N ILE A 154 4.34 -17.22 5.92
CA ILE A 154 4.89 -15.88 5.73
C ILE A 154 3.93 -15.05 4.88
N VAL A 155 3.42 -13.95 5.45
CA VAL A 155 2.61 -12.95 4.74
C VAL A 155 3.32 -11.60 4.78
N GLY A 156 3.66 -11.07 3.59
CA GLY A 156 4.18 -9.72 3.46
C GLY A 156 3.07 -8.68 3.51
N SER A 157 3.34 -7.54 4.17
CA SER A 157 2.48 -6.35 4.12
C SER A 157 3.30 -5.14 3.71
N PRO A 158 2.82 -4.31 2.78
CA PRO A 158 3.46 -3.04 2.50
C PRO A 158 3.29 -2.08 3.68
N ILE A 159 4.23 -1.14 3.81
CA ILE A 159 4.12 0.02 4.68
C ILE A 159 4.26 1.28 3.83
N ALA A 160 3.63 2.38 4.23
CA ALA A 160 3.75 3.66 3.50
C ALA A 160 5.18 4.20 3.48
N ASN A 161 5.98 3.86 4.50
CA ASN A 161 7.38 4.26 4.63
C ASN A 161 7.60 5.78 4.62
N ARG A 162 6.63 6.53 5.14
CA ARG A 162 6.64 8.01 5.26
C ARG A 162 6.76 8.39 6.73
N ASN A 163 7.94 8.15 7.28
CA ASN A 163 8.17 8.23 8.73
C ASN A 163 8.75 9.58 9.18
N VAL A 164 8.94 10.52 8.24
CA VAL A 164 9.39 11.89 8.53
C VAL A 164 8.50 12.88 7.79
N LYS A 165 8.31 14.06 8.36
CA LYS A 165 7.32 15.04 7.90
C LYS A 165 7.62 15.56 6.50
N GLU A 166 8.89 15.67 6.16
CA GLU A 166 9.39 16.22 4.90
C GLU A 166 8.99 15.36 3.69
N ILE A 167 8.74 14.07 3.88
CA ILE A 167 8.35 13.13 2.81
C ILE A 167 6.84 12.87 2.76
N GLU A 168 6.05 13.37 3.71
CA GLU A 168 4.60 13.14 3.75
C GLU A 168 3.89 13.76 2.54
N GLY A 169 4.36 14.90 2.05
CA GLY A 169 3.76 15.62 0.91
C GLY A 169 4.35 15.26 -0.45
N LEU A 170 5.29 14.31 -0.53
CA LEU A 170 5.93 13.98 -1.81
C LEU A 170 5.11 12.99 -2.65
N ILE A 171 5.10 13.20 -3.96
CA ILE A 171 4.69 12.18 -4.93
C ILE A 171 5.94 11.40 -5.35
N GLY A 172 5.90 10.08 -5.24
CA GLY A 172 7.01 9.19 -5.62
C GLY A 172 6.89 7.76 -5.09
#